data_AF-A0A2G8HXW8-F1
#
_entry.id   AF-A0A2G8HXW8-F1
#
_cell.length_a   1.000
_cell.length_b   1.000
_cell.length_c   1.000
_cell.angle_alpha   90.00
_cell.angle_beta   90.00
_cell.angle_gamma   90.00
#
_symmetry.space_group_name_H-M   'P 1'
#
loop_
_entity.id
_entity.type
_entity.pdbx_description
1 polymer ?
#
loop_
_entity_poly.entity_id
_entity_poly.type
_entity_poly.pdbx_seq_one_letter_code
_entity_poly.pdbx_strand_id
1 'polypeptide(L)'
;MKKISCLLAVVLFSSQIFASATFEKRFKIVRDDQGRVISVKEPGLRVAFSIAPYLQQIKENLKLEQALMKQKGDYDAEIEELLMPDAVMKGDKSSENIAYVVSSMRALEQIDVDAVFNSPEFKNVISTYEKKLSDAISYLDPSIIAKPDNSRFFYKRHVTYQVVTWALNFAKKRLSSIPVLNTASYVLVEVERMVRERRLYHQNMLLHYLELFPEGELGFTKSEADEIFSSIYESQIPWYAKWESDAAAGNWHTYGTNKFFGNFRMATSKLRANRGRYSSIDTRINFAFQEVVADGEEQIVNLVNNDSMFNSKPAVAYVMSNPSKVRRKRMILQLAGLGVSFLPIPDFIKGLASNYMKSFYENQKITEGALFAHFEVESNREMQLELKKQYLNPFDRTLILE
;
A
#
# COMPACT_ATOMS: atom_id res chain seq x y z
N MET A 1 39.38 -20.02 -18.70
CA MET A 1 38.27 -20.34 -17.76
C MET A 1 38.50 -19.88 -16.32
N LYS A 2 39.72 -19.83 -15.75
CA LYS A 2 39.94 -19.38 -14.35
C LYS A 2 39.70 -17.89 -14.05
N LYS A 3 39.69 -16.99 -15.05
CA LYS A 3 39.47 -15.53 -14.84
C LYS A 3 37.99 -15.11 -14.76
N ILE A 4 37.06 -15.96 -15.23
CA ILE A 4 35.61 -15.66 -15.19
C ILE A 4 35.03 -15.99 -13.80
N SER A 5 35.55 -17.01 -13.10
CA SER A 5 35.09 -17.37 -11.75
C SER A 5 35.45 -16.33 -10.68
N CYS A 6 36.57 -15.59 -10.80
CA CYS A 6 36.89 -14.52 -9.84
C CYS A 6 35.99 -13.29 -10.03
N LEU A 7 35.62 -12.94 -11.26
CA LEU A 7 34.69 -11.84 -11.54
C LEU A 7 33.28 -12.16 -11.04
N LEU A 8 32.81 -13.40 -11.22
CA LEU A 8 31.50 -13.82 -10.70
C LEU A 8 31.46 -13.82 -9.15
N ALA A 9 32.53 -14.26 -8.50
CA ALA A 9 32.62 -14.25 -7.04
C ALA A 9 32.66 -12.82 -6.48
N VAL A 10 33.42 -11.91 -7.09
CA VAL A 10 33.48 -10.50 -6.65
C VAL A 10 32.14 -9.80 -6.81
N VAL A 11 31.38 -10.09 -7.88
CA VAL A 11 30.03 -9.54 -8.07
C VAL A 11 29.05 -10.08 -7.03
N LEU A 12 29.09 -11.38 -6.71
CA LEU A 12 28.23 -11.99 -5.68
C LEU A 12 28.56 -11.53 -4.25
N PHE A 13 29.83 -11.32 -3.92
CA PHE A 13 30.21 -10.75 -2.61
C PHE A 13 29.85 -9.26 -2.51
N SER A 14 29.90 -8.51 -3.62
CA SER A 14 29.54 -7.10 -3.60
C SER A 14 28.04 -6.89 -3.30
N SER A 15 27.14 -7.65 -3.92
CA SER A 15 25.70 -7.52 -3.68
C SER A 15 25.30 -7.84 -2.23
N GLN A 16 25.97 -8.80 -1.59
CA GLN A 16 25.74 -9.16 -0.18
C GLN A 16 26.13 -8.04 0.79
N ILE A 17 27.30 -7.42 0.59
CA ILE A 17 27.76 -6.30 1.44
C ILE A 17 26.86 -5.07 1.28
N PHE A 18 26.40 -4.79 0.05
CA PHE A 18 25.48 -3.67 -0.19
C PHE A 18 24.10 -3.91 0.45
N ALA A 19 23.58 -5.14 0.43
CA ALA A 19 22.30 -5.45 1.06
C ALA A 19 22.33 -5.30 2.58
N SER A 20 23.36 -5.81 3.25
CA SER A 20 23.53 -5.66 4.70
C SER A 20 23.69 -4.18 5.09
N ALA A 21 24.50 -3.41 4.36
CA ALA A 21 24.64 -1.97 4.60
C ALA A 21 23.34 -1.19 4.38
N THR A 22 22.55 -1.55 3.37
CA THR A 22 21.26 -0.91 3.09
C THR A 22 20.22 -1.26 4.16
N PHE A 23 20.21 -2.52 4.59
CA PHE A 23 19.38 -2.99 5.70
C PHE A 23 19.68 -2.23 6.99
N GLU A 24 20.96 -2.07 7.37
CA GLU A 24 21.36 -1.35 8.59
C GLU A 24 21.04 0.16 8.53
N LYS A 25 21.09 0.76 7.34
CA LYS A 25 20.67 2.16 7.16
C LYS A 25 19.17 2.33 7.38
N ARG A 26 18.36 1.37 6.92
CA ARG A 26 16.90 1.44 6.97
C ARG A 26 16.34 0.97 8.31
N PHE A 27 16.75 -0.21 8.77
CA PHE A 27 16.18 -0.89 9.92
C PHE A 27 17.14 -0.91 11.10
N LYS A 28 16.61 -0.62 12.28
CA LYS A 28 17.33 -0.72 13.54
C LYS A 28 16.80 -1.87 14.37
N ILE A 29 17.69 -2.79 14.69
CA ILE A 29 17.43 -3.91 15.58
C ILE A 29 17.64 -3.42 17.01
N VAL A 30 16.65 -3.65 17.86
CA VAL A 30 16.74 -3.40 19.31
C VAL A 30 16.76 -4.75 20.01
N ARG A 31 17.74 -4.94 20.89
CA ARG A 31 17.93 -6.16 21.68
C ARG A 31 17.73 -5.87 23.17
N ASP A 32 17.32 -6.88 23.94
CA ASP A 32 17.32 -6.83 25.40
C ASP A 32 18.72 -7.09 25.99
N ASP A 33 18.84 -7.04 27.32
CA ASP A 33 20.10 -7.29 28.05
C ASP A 33 20.63 -8.73 27.87
N GLN A 34 19.76 -9.66 27.44
CA GLN A 34 20.13 -11.05 27.11
C GLN A 34 20.54 -11.20 25.65
N GLY A 35 20.55 -10.10 24.89
CA GLY A 35 20.89 -10.08 23.49
C GLY A 35 19.80 -10.58 22.56
N ARG A 36 18.54 -10.76 23.00
CA ARG A 36 17.42 -11.20 22.14
C ARG A 36 16.79 -10.02 21.43
N VAL A 37 16.39 -10.17 20.17
CA VAL A 37 15.66 -9.10 19.47
C VAL A 37 14.30 -8.86 20.12
N ILE A 38 14.08 -7.62 20.55
CA ILE A 38 12.79 -7.17 21.09
C ILE A 38 12.00 -6.35 20.08
N SER A 39 12.64 -5.64 19.15
CA SER A 39 11.92 -4.93 18.10
C SER A 39 12.81 -4.64 16.90
N VAL A 40 12.21 -4.63 15.72
CA VAL A 40 12.79 -4.03 14.53
C VAL A 40 12.08 -2.71 14.28
N LYS A 41 12.86 -1.65 14.11
CA LYS A 41 12.37 -0.28 13.93
C LYS A 41 12.79 0.27 12.57
N GLU A 42 11.95 1.09 11.98
CA GLU A 42 12.33 2.02 10.92
C GLU A 42 12.32 3.44 11.52
N PRO A 43 13.49 4.09 11.71
CA PRO A 43 13.57 5.39 12.38
C PRO A 43 12.90 6.56 11.65
N GLY A 44 12.94 6.58 10.32
CA GLY A 44 12.27 7.56 9.45
C GLY A 44 10.75 7.57 9.60
N LEU A 45 10.15 6.54 10.18
CA LEU A 45 8.73 6.55 10.55
C LEU A 45 8.40 7.51 11.71
N ARG A 46 9.39 7.92 12.52
CA ARG A 46 9.21 8.96 13.56
C ARG A 46 9.19 10.34 12.92
N VAL A 47 8.01 10.80 12.55
CA VAL A 47 7.80 12.16 12.06
C VAL A 47 6.58 12.76 12.75
N ALA A 48 6.62 14.06 13.02
CA ALA A 48 5.44 14.80 13.45
C ALA A 48 4.31 14.60 12.43
N PHE A 49 3.22 14.02 12.89
CA PHE A 49 2.09 13.69 12.03
C PHE A 49 1.36 14.97 11.62
N SER A 50 1.08 15.12 10.32
CA SER A 50 0.23 16.18 9.80
C SER A 50 -0.55 15.69 8.59
N ILE A 51 -1.83 16.05 8.54
CA ILE A 51 -2.80 15.73 7.48
C ILE A 51 -2.65 16.69 6.29
N ALA A 52 -2.06 17.87 6.48
CA ALA A 52 -1.92 18.90 5.45
C ALA A 52 -1.36 18.41 4.10
N PRO A 53 -0.31 17.55 4.04
CA PRO A 53 0.19 17.02 2.77
C PRO A 53 -0.86 16.26 1.97
N TYR A 54 -1.69 15.48 2.66
CA TYR A 54 -2.76 14.74 2.02
C TYR A 54 -3.89 15.66 1.53
N LEU A 55 -4.25 16.69 2.30
CA LEU A 55 -5.21 17.70 1.86
C LEU A 55 -4.73 18.40 0.58
N GLN A 56 -3.44 18.74 0.52
CA GLN A 56 -2.85 19.38 -0.65
C GLN A 56 -2.92 18.44 -1.86
N GLN A 57 -2.47 17.20 -1.69
CA GLN A 57 -2.49 16.18 -2.75
C GLN A 57 -3.91 15.95 -3.31
N ILE A 58 -4.90 15.73 -2.44
CA ILE A 58 -6.28 15.49 -2.91
C ILE A 58 -6.88 16.74 -3.56
N LYS A 59 -6.59 17.94 -3.04
CA LYS A 59 -7.04 19.20 -3.62
C LYS A 59 -6.47 19.40 -5.02
N GLU A 60 -5.17 19.17 -5.20
CA GLU A 60 -4.49 19.29 -6.49
C GLU A 60 -5.03 18.26 -7.49
N ASN A 61 -5.18 17.00 -7.07
CA ASN A 61 -5.73 15.95 -7.92
C ASN A 61 -7.17 16.26 -8.35
N LEU A 62 -8.03 16.75 -7.44
CA LEU A 62 -9.40 17.17 -7.78
C LEU A 62 -9.41 18.29 -8.83
N LYS A 63 -8.57 19.32 -8.65
CA LYS A 63 -8.48 20.44 -9.60
C LYS A 63 -7.96 19.99 -10.96
N LEU A 64 -6.97 19.10 -10.97
CA LEU A 64 -6.44 18.51 -12.20
C LEU A 64 -7.55 17.77 -12.96
N GLU A 65 -8.30 16.89 -12.29
CA GLU A 65 -9.39 16.16 -12.95
C GLU A 65 -10.53 17.06 -13.42
N GLN A 66 -10.93 18.04 -12.62
CA GLN A 66 -11.92 19.02 -13.05
C GLN A 66 -11.46 19.84 -14.27
N ALA A 67 -10.15 20.07 -14.41
CA ALA A 67 -9.61 20.71 -15.60
C ALA A 67 -9.65 19.77 -16.81
N LEU A 68 -9.29 18.50 -16.65
CA LEU A 68 -9.35 17.49 -17.72
C LEU A 68 -10.79 17.24 -18.20
N MET A 69 -11.76 17.17 -17.29
CA MET A 69 -13.19 17.03 -17.63
C MET A 69 -13.71 18.17 -18.51
N LYS A 70 -13.10 19.36 -18.42
CA LYS A 70 -13.46 20.56 -19.20
C LYS A 70 -12.69 20.68 -20.52
N GLN A 71 -11.65 19.88 -20.74
CA GLN A 71 -10.90 19.89 -21.99
C GLN A 71 -11.71 19.24 -23.12
N LYS A 72 -11.35 19.54 -24.37
CA LYS A 72 -11.95 18.88 -25.53
C LYS A 72 -11.44 17.44 -25.61
N GLY A 73 -12.34 16.47 -25.44
CA GLY A 73 -12.03 15.05 -25.50
C GLY A 73 -13.15 14.22 -24.86
N ASP A 74 -13.07 12.91 -24.98
CA ASP A 74 -13.97 11.98 -24.30
C ASP A 74 -13.32 11.48 -23.00
N TYR A 75 -13.53 12.24 -21.93
CA TYR A 75 -13.00 11.91 -20.60
C TYR A 75 -13.56 10.59 -20.06
N ASP A 76 -14.79 10.24 -20.43
CA ASP A 76 -15.42 9.01 -19.96
C ASP A 76 -14.72 7.81 -20.62
N ALA A 77 -14.49 7.88 -21.94
CA ALA A 77 -13.73 6.88 -22.67
C ALA A 77 -12.29 6.72 -22.14
N GLU A 78 -11.60 7.81 -21.76
CA GLU A 78 -10.25 7.74 -21.16
C GLU A 78 -10.26 6.94 -19.85
N ILE A 79 -11.24 7.20 -18.97
CA ILE A 79 -11.37 6.45 -17.71
C ILE A 79 -11.72 4.99 -17.98
N GLU A 80 -12.63 4.75 -18.91
CA GLU A 80 -13.02 3.39 -19.29
C GLU A 80 -11.81 2.62 -19.78
N GLU A 81 -11.04 3.16 -20.74
CA GLU A 81 -9.83 2.53 -21.27
C GLU A 81 -8.79 2.26 -20.18
N LEU A 82 -8.60 3.18 -19.24
CA LEU A 82 -7.68 3.02 -18.12
C LEU A 82 -8.06 1.86 -17.17
N LEU A 83 -9.35 1.57 -17.05
CA LEU A 83 -9.90 0.56 -16.14
C LEU A 83 -10.27 -0.75 -16.83
N MET A 84 -10.38 -0.74 -18.16
CA MET A 84 -10.66 -1.91 -18.96
C MET A 84 -9.53 -2.94 -18.77
N PRO A 85 -9.86 -4.21 -18.51
CA PRO A 85 -8.85 -5.27 -18.50
C PRO A 85 -8.24 -5.43 -19.90
N ASP A 86 -6.93 -5.62 -19.99
CA ASP A 86 -6.21 -5.82 -21.28
C ASP A 86 -6.76 -7.01 -22.11
N ALA A 87 -7.50 -7.93 -21.47
CA ALA A 87 -8.24 -8.99 -22.14
C ALA A 87 -9.75 -8.87 -21.83
N VAL A 88 -10.53 -8.53 -22.85
CA VAL A 88 -11.99 -8.38 -22.82
C VAL A 88 -12.66 -9.68 -22.33
N MET A 89 -12.94 -9.78 -21.03
CA MET A 89 -14.01 -10.66 -20.54
C MET A 89 -15.30 -9.86 -20.55
N LYS A 90 -15.90 -9.76 -21.74
CA LYS A 90 -17.28 -9.27 -21.93
C LYS A 90 -18.22 -10.19 -21.16
N GLY A 91 -18.89 -9.65 -20.14
CA GLY A 91 -19.86 -10.40 -19.33
C GLY A 91 -20.18 -9.75 -17.98
N ASP A 92 -21.03 -8.73 -18.01
CA ASP A 92 -22.09 -8.41 -17.03
C ASP A 92 -21.82 -8.00 -15.57
N LYS A 93 -20.57 -7.77 -15.13
CA LYS A 93 -20.32 -7.03 -13.85
C LYS A 93 -19.20 -6.02 -13.89
N SER A 94 -18.18 -6.23 -14.72
CA SER A 94 -17.05 -5.29 -14.83
C SER A 94 -17.48 -3.96 -15.47
N SER A 95 -18.40 -3.99 -16.43
CA SER A 95 -18.91 -2.79 -17.13
C SER A 95 -19.71 -1.87 -16.21
N GLU A 96 -20.61 -2.42 -15.39
CA GLU A 96 -21.40 -1.62 -14.44
C GLU A 96 -20.51 -0.95 -13.39
N ASN A 97 -19.48 -1.64 -12.91
CA ASN A 97 -18.56 -1.08 -11.93
C ASN A 97 -17.66 0.01 -12.52
N ILE A 98 -17.22 -0.13 -13.78
CA ILE A 98 -16.54 0.94 -14.50
C ILE A 98 -17.47 2.15 -14.65
N ALA A 99 -18.73 1.94 -15.02
CA ALA A 99 -19.72 3.01 -15.11
C ALA A 99 -19.94 3.74 -13.77
N TYR A 100 -19.89 3.02 -12.63
CA TYR A 100 -19.91 3.67 -11.32
C TYR A 100 -18.67 4.52 -11.07
N VAL A 101 -17.49 4.09 -11.52
CA VAL A 101 -16.27 4.90 -11.41
C VAL A 101 -16.39 6.18 -12.24
N VAL A 102 -16.80 6.07 -13.51
CA VAL A 102 -17.03 7.22 -14.40
C VAL A 102 -18.06 8.19 -13.79
N SER A 103 -19.22 7.67 -13.37
CA SER A 103 -20.28 8.48 -12.74
C SER A 103 -19.78 9.17 -11.47
N SER A 104 -18.98 8.48 -10.67
CA SER A 104 -18.38 9.04 -9.45
C SER A 104 -17.42 10.17 -9.78
N MET A 105 -16.59 10.01 -10.81
CA MET A 105 -15.70 11.07 -11.28
C MET A 105 -16.51 12.27 -11.77
N ARG A 106 -17.57 12.06 -12.54
CA ARG A 106 -18.48 13.14 -12.99
C ARG A 106 -19.17 13.86 -11.84
N ALA A 107 -19.51 13.16 -10.76
CA ALA A 107 -20.06 13.80 -9.56
C ALA A 107 -19.09 14.80 -8.90
N LEU A 108 -17.77 14.62 -9.08
CA LEU A 108 -16.76 15.55 -8.58
C LEU A 108 -16.71 16.86 -9.37
N GLU A 109 -17.18 16.88 -10.62
CA GLU A 109 -17.17 18.05 -11.49
C GLU A 109 -17.94 19.23 -10.87
N GLN A 110 -19.00 18.92 -10.14
CA GLN A 110 -19.91 19.89 -9.52
C GLN A 110 -19.42 20.42 -8.16
N ILE A 111 -18.33 19.87 -7.63
CA ILE A 111 -17.82 20.25 -6.31
C ILE A 111 -17.00 21.55 -6.42
N ASP A 112 -17.36 22.57 -5.65
CA ASP A 112 -16.48 23.71 -5.43
C ASP A 112 -15.35 23.32 -4.46
N VAL A 113 -14.24 22.88 -5.04
CA VAL A 113 -13.04 22.43 -4.30
C VAL A 113 -12.51 23.54 -3.41
N ASP A 114 -12.49 24.80 -3.87
CA ASP A 114 -11.93 25.87 -3.04
C ASP A 114 -12.88 26.23 -1.89
N ALA A 115 -14.19 26.22 -2.08
CA ALA A 115 -15.15 26.44 -1.00
C ALA A 115 -15.05 25.35 0.08
N VAL A 116 -14.95 24.07 -0.30
CA VAL A 116 -14.84 22.97 0.65
C VAL A 116 -13.55 23.06 1.48
N PHE A 117 -12.40 23.21 0.83
CA PHE A 117 -11.10 23.20 1.53
C PHE A 117 -10.82 24.51 2.29
N ASN A 118 -11.51 25.61 1.94
CA ASN A 118 -11.39 26.88 2.66
C ASN A 118 -12.40 27.06 3.79
N SER A 119 -13.45 26.21 3.89
CA SER A 119 -14.44 26.25 4.98
C SER A 119 -13.76 26.25 6.36
N PRO A 120 -14.09 27.23 7.23
CA PRO A 120 -13.60 27.26 8.61
C PRO A 120 -13.98 26.00 9.40
N GLU A 121 -15.20 25.50 9.20
CA GLU A 121 -15.72 24.30 9.87
C GLU A 121 -14.96 23.05 9.42
N PHE A 122 -14.67 22.92 8.13
CA PHE A 122 -13.83 21.85 7.60
C PHE A 122 -12.45 21.86 8.26
N LYS A 123 -11.77 23.01 8.26
CA LYS A 123 -10.45 23.18 8.88
C LYS A 123 -10.48 22.86 10.38
N ASN A 124 -11.55 23.22 11.08
CA ASN A 124 -11.74 22.88 12.49
C ASN A 124 -11.85 21.36 12.71
N VAL A 125 -12.65 20.67 11.91
CA VAL A 125 -12.79 19.21 11.98
C VAL A 125 -11.46 18.51 11.72
N ILE A 126 -10.76 18.89 10.65
CA ILE A 126 -9.49 18.26 10.28
C ILE A 126 -8.41 18.51 11.34
N SER A 127 -8.25 19.75 11.81
CA SER A 127 -7.24 20.08 12.84
C SER A 127 -7.54 19.39 14.19
N THR A 128 -8.81 19.26 14.57
CA THR A 128 -9.18 18.55 15.80
C THR A 128 -8.90 17.06 15.69
N TYR A 129 -9.19 16.47 14.52
CA TYR A 129 -8.85 15.08 14.24
C TYR A 129 -7.34 14.83 14.21
N GLU A 130 -6.57 15.70 13.55
CA GLU A 130 -5.11 15.61 13.47
C GLU A 130 -4.48 15.51 14.86
N LYS A 131 -4.90 16.36 15.80
CA LYS A 131 -4.42 16.34 17.19
C LYS A 131 -4.68 14.99 17.86
N LYS A 132 -5.93 14.52 17.84
CA LYS A 132 -6.29 13.24 18.48
C LYS A 132 -5.61 12.04 17.84
N LEU A 133 -5.46 12.06 16.51
CA LEU A 133 -4.77 10.99 15.80
C LEU A 133 -3.28 11.00 16.10
N SER A 134 -2.66 12.17 16.16
CA SER A 134 -1.26 12.33 16.58
C SER A 134 -1.02 11.76 17.98
N ASP A 135 -1.89 12.08 18.94
CA ASP A 135 -1.82 11.54 20.31
C ASP A 135 -1.90 10.01 20.29
N ALA A 136 -2.86 9.44 19.55
CA ALA A 136 -3.03 7.99 19.43
C ALA A 136 -1.82 7.30 18.76
N ILE A 137 -1.25 7.89 17.71
CA ILE A 137 -0.07 7.36 17.02
C ILE A 137 1.15 7.39 17.94
N SER A 138 1.32 8.46 18.71
CA SER A 138 2.47 8.62 19.61
C SER A 138 2.57 7.49 20.66
N TYR A 139 1.43 6.96 21.11
CA TYR A 139 1.36 5.85 22.04
C TYR A 139 1.90 4.52 21.46
N LEU A 140 1.93 4.40 20.13
CA LEU A 140 2.27 3.15 19.44
C LEU A 140 3.76 3.01 19.10
N ASP A 141 4.55 4.09 19.23
CA ASP A 141 5.86 4.26 18.58
C ASP A 141 5.81 3.84 17.10
N PRO A 142 5.49 4.77 16.18
CA PRO A 142 5.27 4.44 14.77
C PRO A 142 6.49 3.86 14.06
N SER A 143 7.69 3.92 14.67
CA SER A 143 8.87 3.25 14.14
C SER A 143 8.85 1.74 14.25
N ILE A 144 8.07 1.16 15.16
CA ILE A 144 8.06 -0.29 15.36
C ILE A 144 7.34 -0.95 14.20
N ILE A 145 8.10 -1.65 13.36
CA ILE A 145 7.58 -2.45 12.25
C ILE A 145 7.48 -3.93 12.59
N ALA A 146 8.26 -4.41 13.58
CA ALA A 146 8.12 -5.75 14.15
C ALA A 146 8.47 -5.75 15.65
N LYS A 147 7.77 -6.58 16.42
CA LYS A 147 7.89 -6.77 17.86
C LYS A 147 7.89 -8.28 18.20
N PRO A 148 8.99 -9.01 17.89
CA PRO A 148 9.06 -10.46 18.00
C PRO A 148 8.89 -10.99 19.44
N ASP A 149 9.21 -10.21 20.46
CA ASP A 149 9.03 -10.59 21.88
C ASP A 149 7.57 -10.50 22.38
N ASN A 150 6.62 -10.00 21.56
CA ASN A 150 5.24 -9.80 21.96
C ASN A 150 4.24 -10.17 20.86
N SER A 151 3.65 -11.35 21.00
CA SER A 151 2.70 -11.94 20.05
C SER A 151 1.34 -11.25 19.95
N ARG A 152 1.12 -10.15 20.68
CA ARG A 152 -0.13 -9.37 20.65
C ARG A 152 0.10 -7.87 20.59
N PHE A 153 1.31 -7.46 20.19
CA PHE A 153 1.71 -6.06 20.23
C PHE A 153 0.78 -5.18 19.38
N PHE A 154 0.58 -5.52 18.10
CA PHE A 154 -0.21 -4.69 17.21
C PHE A 154 -1.72 -4.91 17.40
N TYR A 155 -2.17 -6.14 17.67
CA TYR A 155 -3.59 -6.43 17.91
C TYR A 155 -4.16 -5.59 19.06
N LYS A 156 -3.46 -5.52 20.21
CA LYS A 156 -3.89 -4.74 21.39
C LYS A 156 -3.87 -3.22 21.18
N ARG A 157 -3.30 -2.75 20.08
CA ARG A 157 -2.92 -1.35 19.84
C ARG A 157 -3.70 -0.68 18.69
N HIS A 158 -4.85 -1.22 18.33
CA HIS A 158 -5.79 -0.67 17.33
C HIS A 158 -6.54 0.61 17.78
N VAL A 159 -5.83 1.55 18.41
CA VAL A 159 -6.41 2.80 18.98
C VAL A 159 -6.91 3.75 17.88
N THR A 160 -6.31 3.72 16.69
CA THR A 160 -6.64 4.63 15.58
C THR A 160 -8.09 4.48 15.10
N TYR A 161 -8.64 3.27 15.13
CA TYR A 161 -10.03 3.01 14.73
C TYR A 161 -11.03 3.80 15.59
N GLN A 162 -10.84 3.80 16.91
CA GLN A 162 -11.71 4.55 17.83
C GLN A 162 -11.66 6.06 17.56
N VAL A 163 -10.48 6.57 17.20
CA VAL A 163 -10.29 7.99 16.83
C VAL A 163 -11.07 8.33 15.56
N VAL A 164 -11.05 7.47 14.53
CA VAL A 164 -11.82 7.67 13.30
C VAL A 164 -13.31 7.66 13.57
N THR A 165 -13.82 6.68 14.31
CA THR A 165 -15.26 6.62 14.66
C THR A 165 -15.71 7.86 15.41
N TRP A 166 -14.91 8.33 16.37
CA TRP A 166 -15.15 9.60 17.06
C TRP A 166 -15.16 10.78 16.08
N ALA A 167 -14.18 10.86 15.19
CA ALA A 167 -14.02 11.99 14.26
C ALA A 167 -15.18 12.07 13.25
N LEU A 168 -15.66 10.92 12.74
CA LEU A 168 -16.82 10.86 11.87
C LEU A 168 -18.09 11.39 12.57
N ASN A 169 -18.29 11.01 13.84
CA ASN A 169 -19.40 11.53 14.64
C ASN A 169 -19.25 13.03 14.94
N PHE A 170 -18.02 13.49 15.17
CA PHE A 170 -17.73 14.92 15.37
C PHE A 170 -18.01 15.73 14.09
N ALA A 171 -17.57 15.23 12.92
CA ALA A 171 -17.81 15.84 11.62
C ALA A 171 -19.32 15.98 11.32
N LYS A 172 -20.10 14.90 11.51
CA LYS A 172 -21.56 14.91 11.34
C LYS A 172 -22.29 15.93 12.21
N LYS A 173 -21.75 16.23 13.40
CA LYS A 173 -22.32 17.24 14.31
C LYS A 173 -21.93 18.68 13.96
N ARG A 174 -20.84 18.88 13.21
CA ARG A 174 -20.27 20.21 12.92
C ARG A 174 -20.49 20.68 11.49
N LEU A 175 -20.63 19.76 10.54
CA LEU A 175 -20.73 20.05 9.13
C LEU A 175 -22.16 19.82 8.65
N SER A 176 -22.82 20.89 8.20
CA SER A 176 -24.19 20.87 7.68
C SER A 176 -24.27 20.73 6.17
N SER A 177 -23.23 21.18 5.45
CA SER A 177 -23.13 21.06 3.99
C SER A 177 -22.72 19.65 3.59
N ILE A 178 -23.49 19.01 2.69
CA ILE A 178 -23.21 17.66 2.20
C ILE A 178 -21.82 17.57 1.56
N PRO A 179 -21.40 18.47 0.63
CA PRO A 179 -20.03 18.47 0.12
C PRO A 179 -18.95 18.53 1.18
N VAL A 180 -19.10 19.42 2.15
CA VAL A 180 -18.08 19.58 3.19
C VAL A 180 -18.02 18.34 4.09
N LEU A 181 -19.18 17.78 4.47
CA LEU A 181 -19.27 16.60 5.30
C LEU A 181 -18.73 15.34 4.61
N ASN A 182 -19.08 15.14 3.33
CA ASN A 182 -18.64 13.99 2.55
C ASN A 182 -17.12 14.02 2.34
N THR A 183 -16.57 15.17 1.94
CA THR A 183 -15.12 15.34 1.78
C THR A 183 -14.39 15.15 3.11
N ALA A 184 -14.91 15.71 4.22
CA ALA A 184 -14.31 15.49 5.53
C ALA A 184 -14.34 14.01 5.91
N SER A 185 -15.49 13.35 5.79
CA SER A 185 -15.64 11.93 6.16
C SER A 185 -14.69 11.03 5.37
N TYR A 186 -14.56 11.28 4.06
CA TYR A 186 -13.60 10.58 3.21
C TYR A 186 -12.16 10.81 3.67
N VAL A 187 -11.76 12.07 3.88
CA VAL A 187 -10.40 12.41 4.35
C VAL A 187 -10.08 11.74 5.68
N LEU A 188 -11.01 11.74 6.64
CA LEU A 188 -10.81 11.12 7.96
C LEU A 188 -10.45 9.63 7.84
N VAL A 189 -11.19 8.90 7.00
CA VAL A 189 -10.98 7.45 6.77
C VAL A 189 -9.69 7.18 6.02
N GLU A 190 -9.43 7.94 4.96
CA GLU A 190 -8.24 7.76 4.11
C GLU A 190 -6.94 8.06 4.86
N VAL A 191 -6.94 9.09 5.70
CA VAL A 191 -5.79 9.44 6.54
C VAL A 191 -5.42 8.29 7.47
N GLU A 192 -6.39 7.69 8.18
CA GLU A 192 -6.10 6.56 9.07
C GLU A 192 -5.59 5.35 8.30
N ARG A 193 -6.19 5.08 7.15
CA ARG A 193 -5.78 4.00 6.25
C ARG A 193 -4.31 4.20 5.85
N MET A 194 -3.95 5.38 5.35
CA MET A 194 -2.58 5.70 4.91
C MET A 194 -1.56 5.66 6.05
N VAL A 195 -1.94 6.01 7.29
CA VAL A 195 -1.07 5.83 8.46
C VAL A 195 -0.74 4.35 8.69
N ARG A 196 -1.74 3.46 8.56
CA ARG A 196 -1.50 2.01 8.65
C ARG A 196 -0.71 1.49 7.46
N GLU A 197 -1.06 1.91 6.24
CA GLU A 197 -0.35 1.52 5.01
C GLU A 197 1.13 1.85 5.08
N ARG A 198 1.51 2.97 5.70
CA ARG A 198 2.91 3.33 5.89
C ARG A 198 3.68 2.23 6.62
N ARG A 199 3.18 1.75 7.76
CA ARG A 199 3.82 0.65 8.49
C ARG A 199 3.84 -0.63 7.64
N LEU A 200 2.71 -0.99 7.04
CA LEU A 200 2.59 -2.23 6.27
C LEU A 200 3.52 -2.24 5.05
N TYR A 201 3.75 -1.09 4.42
CA TYR A 201 4.68 -0.93 3.30
C TYR A 201 6.11 -1.27 3.74
N HIS A 202 6.57 -0.67 4.84
CA HIS A 202 7.90 -0.94 5.40
C HIS A 202 8.05 -2.36 5.95
N GLN A 203 6.97 -2.97 6.43
CA GLN A 203 6.97 -4.41 6.74
C GLN A 203 7.17 -5.27 5.49
N ASN A 204 6.59 -4.90 4.34
CA ASN A 204 6.84 -5.61 3.09
C ASN A 204 8.26 -5.37 2.56
N MET A 205 8.84 -4.18 2.81
CA MET A 205 10.27 -3.97 2.61
C MET A 205 11.10 -4.94 3.47
N LEU A 206 10.77 -5.07 4.76
CA LEU A 206 11.47 -6.01 5.65
C LEU A 206 11.30 -7.48 5.20
N LEU A 207 10.11 -7.87 4.72
CA LEU A 207 9.88 -9.22 4.18
C LEU A 207 10.77 -9.53 2.97
N HIS A 208 11.04 -8.53 2.10
CA HIS A 208 11.98 -8.70 1.00
C HIS A 208 13.38 -9.05 1.50
N TYR A 209 13.88 -8.34 2.51
CA TYR A 209 15.18 -8.65 3.09
C TYR A 209 15.20 -10.04 3.73
N LEU A 210 14.19 -10.37 4.54
CA LEU A 210 14.08 -11.68 5.22
C LEU A 210 13.94 -12.86 4.24
N GLU A 211 13.41 -12.63 3.05
CA GLU A 211 13.31 -13.67 2.02
C GLU A 211 14.65 -13.91 1.30
N LEU A 212 15.32 -12.83 0.90
CA LEU A 212 16.45 -12.92 -0.04
C LEU A 212 17.82 -13.05 0.63
N PHE A 213 17.95 -12.62 1.88
CA PHE A 213 19.23 -12.63 2.59
C PHE A 213 19.21 -13.60 3.77
N PRO A 214 20.31 -14.35 3.99
CA PRO A 214 20.45 -15.19 5.18
C PRO A 214 20.26 -14.40 6.47
N GLU A 215 19.63 -15.01 7.47
CA GLU A 215 19.24 -14.34 8.71
C GLU A 215 20.46 -13.76 9.45
N GLY A 216 21.59 -14.48 9.42
CA GLY A 216 22.83 -14.04 10.04
C GLY A 216 23.43 -12.77 9.41
N GLU A 217 23.23 -12.53 8.11
CA GLU A 217 23.70 -11.33 7.41
C GLU A 217 22.88 -10.08 7.77
N LEU A 218 21.62 -10.29 8.13
CA LEU A 218 20.72 -9.27 8.65
C LEU A 218 20.90 -9.07 10.16
N GLY A 219 21.80 -9.84 10.79
CA GLY A 219 22.04 -9.78 12.22
C GLY A 219 20.93 -10.42 13.04
N PHE A 220 20.27 -11.47 12.55
CA PHE A 220 19.26 -12.26 13.26
C PHE A 220 19.70 -13.73 13.42
N THR A 221 19.21 -14.39 14.47
CA THR A 221 19.11 -15.85 14.44
C THR A 221 17.89 -16.28 13.63
N LYS A 222 17.85 -17.54 13.19
CA LYS A 222 16.68 -18.10 12.51
C LYS A 222 15.39 -17.96 13.32
N SER A 223 15.44 -18.27 14.63
CA SER A 223 14.26 -18.15 15.50
C SER A 223 13.77 -16.69 15.60
N GLU A 224 14.69 -15.73 15.66
CA GLU A 224 14.33 -14.30 15.67
C GLU A 224 13.69 -13.89 14.35
N ALA A 225 14.22 -14.34 13.21
CA ALA A 225 13.62 -14.08 11.91
C ALA A 225 12.20 -14.67 11.80
N ASP A 226 12.01 -15.90 12.27
CA ASP A 226 10.70 -16.57 12.27
C ASP A 226 9.65 -15.79 13.10
N GLU A 227 10.06 -15.26 14.25
CA GLU A 227 9.21 -14.42 15.11
C GLU A 227 8.96 -13.03 14.51
N ILE A 228 9.91 -12.49 13.75
CA ILE A 228 9.71 -11.25 12.98
C ILE A 228 8.65 -11.46 11.90
N PHE A 229 8.71 -12.57 11.14
CA PHE A 229 7.62 -12.93 10.22
C PHE A 229 6.28 -12.96 10.97
N SER A 230 6.22 -13.64 12.11
CA SER A 230 4.98 -13.73 12.90
C SER A 230 4.46 -12.38 13.36
N SER A 231 5.35 -11.47 13.74
CA SER A 231 5.00 -10.10 14.12
C SER A 231 4.44 -9.29 12.96
N ILE A 232 5.00 -9.44 11.76
CA ILE A 232 4.48 -8.78 10.57
C ILE A 232 3.06 -9.27 10.25
N TYR A 233 2.85 -10.59 10.25
CA TYR A 233 1.52 -11.16 9.94
C TYR A 233 0.49 -10.92 11.05
N GLU A 234 0.90 -10.88 12.32
CA GLU A 234 0.01 -10.51 13.44
C GLU A 234 -0.51 -9.08 13.31
N SER A 235 0.32 -8.16 12.81
CA SER A 235 -0.07 -6.76 12.61
C SER A 235 -1.15 -6.54 11.55
N GLN A 236 -1.41 -7.56 10.72
CA GLN A 236 -2.43 -7.56 9.68
C GLN A 236 -3.76 -8.16 10.17
N ILE A 237 -3.79 -8.76 11.36
CA ILE A 237 -4.99 -9.36 11.93
C ILE A 237 -6.00 -8.25 12.25
N PRO A 238 -7.22 -8.29 11.67
CA PRO A 238 -8.25 -7.32 12.00
C PRO A 238 -8.61 -7.36 13.49
N TRP A 239 -8.96 -6.21 14.07
CA TRP A 239 -9.30 -6.08 15.49
C TRP A 239 -10.41 -7.05 15.96
N TYR A 240 -11.36 -7.39 15.08
CA TYR A 240 -12.45 -8.31 15.41
C TYR A 240 -12.04 -9.79 15.36
N ALA A 241 -10.90 -10.12 14.73
CA ALA A 241 -10.44 -11.48 14.52
C ALA A 241 -9.61 -12.02 15.69
N LYS A 242 -10.19 -11.99 16.90
CA LYS A 242 -9.51 -12.44 18.13
C LYS A 242 -8.98 -13.88 18.02
N TRP A 243 -9.75 -14.77 17.37
CA TRP A 243 -9.37 -16.17 17.16
C TRP A 243 -8.05 -16.31 16.40
N GLU A 244 -7.83 -15.47 15.38
CA GLU A 244 -6.58 -15.48 14.60
C GLU A 244 -5.42 -14.95 15.45
N SER A 245 -5.65 -13.93 16.29
CA SER A 245 -4.65 -13.44 17.23
C SER A 245 -4.28 -14.48 18.30
N ASP A 246 -5.27 -15.23 18.80
CA ASP A 246 -5.02 -16.35 19.71
C ASP A 246 -4.23 -17.47 19.02
N ALA A 247 -4.55 -17.79 17.75
CA ALA A 247 -3.83 -18.79 16.96
C ALA A 247 -2.39 -18.36 16.65
N ALA A 248 -2.16 -17.08 16.35
CA ALA A 248 -0.84 -16.50 16.17
C ALA A 248 -0.01 -16.62 17.45
N ALA A 249 -0.59 -16.26 18.60
CA ALA A 249 0.09 -16.38 19.89
C ALA A 249 0.42 -17.84 20.26
N GLY A 250 -0.47 -18.79 19.95
CA GLY A 250 -0.24 -20.21 20.21
C GLY A 250 0.84 -20.85 19.32
N ASN A 251 1.10 -20.28 18.14
CA ASN A 251 2.05 -20.81 17.15
C ASN A 251 3.14 -19.80 16.79
N TRP A 252 3.52 -18.93 17.73
CA TRP A 252 4.29 -17.72 17.44
C TRP A 252 5.60 -17.97 16.68
N HIS A 253 6.34 -19.04 16.99
CA HIS A 253 7.61 -19.35 16.33
C HIS A 253 7.46 -19.82 14.87
N THR A 254 6.25 -20.10 14.38
CA THR A 254 6.04 -20.57 13.00
C THR A 254 4.85 -19.92 12.28
N TYR A 255 4.05 -19.12 12.98
CA TYR A 255 2.81 -18.54 12.45
C TYR A 255 3.06 -17.74 11.17
N GLY A 256 3.99 -16.78 11.23
CA GLY A 256 4.30 -15.91 10.11
C GLY A 256 5.02 -16.61 8.98
N THR A 257 5.99 -17.49 9.27
CA THR A 257 6.71 -18.24 8.24
C THR A 257 5.79 -19.17 7.47
N ASN A 258 4.88 -19.86 8.16
CA ASN A 258 3.86 -20.69 7.51
C ASN A 258 2.96 -19.87 6.58
N LYS A 259 2.51 -18.68 7.01
CA LYS A 259 1.71 -17.76 6.18
C LYS A 259 2.52 -17.25 4.98
N PHE A 260 3.78 -16.84 5.20
CA PHE A 260 4.68 -16.35 4.16
C PHE A 260 4.88 -17.38 3.06
N PHE A 261 5.36 -18.57 3.39
CA PHE A 261 5.60 -19.62 2.39
C PHE A 261 4.31 -20.19 1.81
N GLY A 262 3.19 -20.14 2.55
CA GLY A 262 1.86 -20.40 2.00
C GLY A 262 1.51 -19.43 0.87
N ASN A 263 1.65 -18.13 1.11
CA ASN A 263 1.42 -17.08 0.12
C ASN A 263 2.39 -17.16 -1.05
N PHE A 264 3.67 -17.48 -0.81
CA PHE A 264 4.67 -17.70 -1.87
C PHE A 264 4.25 -18.82 -2.82
N ARG A 265 3.82 -19.97 -2.28
CA ARG A 265 3.33 -21.11 -3.09
C ARG A 265 2.05 -20.76 -3.86
N MET A 266 1.15 -20.00 -3.26
CA MET A 266 -0.04 -19.49 -3.94
C MET A 266 0.34 -18.56 -5.10
N ALA A 267 1.25 -17.61 -4.88
CA ALA A 267 1.75 -16.69 -5.90
C ALA A 267 2.39 -17.43 -7.08
N THR A 268 3.21 -18.44 -6.81
CA THR A 268 3.78 -19.32 -7.85
C THR A 268 2.72 -20.11 -8.60
N SER A 269 1.67 -20.59 -7.92
CA SER A 269 0.56 -21.27 -8.57
C SER A 269 -0.25 -20.31 -9.46
N LYS A 270 -0.44 -19.06 -9.02
CA LYS A 270 -1.09 -18.01 -9.79
C LYS A 270 -0.31 -17.64 -11.05
N LEU A 271 1.02 -17.54 -10.96
CA LEU A 271 1.89 -17.34 -12.13
C LEU A 271 1.71 -18.46 -13.16
N ARG A 272 1.75 -19.73 -12.71
CA ARG A 272 1.54 -20.90 -13.58
C ARG A 272 0.16 -20.87 -14.26
N ALA A 273 -0.90 -20.57 -13.50
CA ALA A 273 -2.26 -20.49 -14.03
C ALA A 273 -2.44 -19.36 -15.07
N ASN A 274 -1.60 -18.33 -15.04
CA ASN A 274 -1.67 -17.20 -15.96
C ASN A 274 -0.55 -17.19 -17.01
N ARG A 275 0.28 -18.25 -17.10
CA ARG A 275 1.44 -18.32 -18.00
C ARG A 275 1.10 -18.02 -19.46
N GLY A 276 -0.05 -18.50 -19.95
CA GLY A 276 -0.49 -18.28 -21.33
C GLY A 276 -0.79 -16.83 -21.71
N ARG A 277 -0.79 -15.90 -20.75
CA ARG A 277 -0.99 -14.46 -20.97
C ARG A 277 0.31 -13.72 -21.29
N TYR A 278 1.46 -14.34 -21.06
CA TYR A 278 2.76 -13.69 -21.15
C TYR A 278 3.56 -14.28 -22.30
N SER A 279 4.13 -13.42 -23.13
CA SER A 279 5.06 -13.85 -24.19
C SER A 279 6.42 -14.25 -23.61
N SER A 280 6.84 -13.62 -22.52
CA SER A 280 7.99 -14.05 -21.71
C SER A 280 7.67 -13.95 -20.21
N ILE A 281 8.32 -14.82 -19.43
CA ILE A 281 8.35 -14.76 -17.97
C ILE A 281 9.83 -14.78 -17.61
N ASP A 282 10.32 -13.67 -17.08
CA ASP A 282 11.74 -13.42 -16.89
C ASP A 282 12.11 -13.61 -15.41
N THR A 283 12.63 -12.58 -14.74
CA THR A 283 13.17 -12.71 -13.39
C THR A 283 12.08 -12.69 -12.32
N ARG A 284 12.17 -13.63 -11.37
CA ARG A 284 11.41 -13.55 -10.11
C ARG A 284 12.13 -12.56 -9.20
N ILE A 285 11.52 -11.40 -8.95
CA ILE A 285 12.11 -10.33 -8.14
C ILE A 285 12.13 -10.70 -6.65
N ASN A 286 10.99 -11.14 -6.12
CA ASN A 286 10.81 -11.53 -4.72
C ASN A 286 9.51 -12.34 -4.54
N PHE A 287 9.05 -12.54 -3.30
CA PHE A 287 7.87 -13.34 -2.96
C PHE A 287 6.59 -12.87 -3.63
N ALA A 288 6.50 -11.60 -4.02
CA ALA A 288 5.32 -11.01 -4.61
C ALA A 288 5.47 -10.68 -6.10
N PHE A 289 6.66 -10.34 -6.59
CA PHE A 289 6.82 -9.74 -7.92
C PHE A 289 7.60 -10.60 -8.92
N GLN A 290 7.21 -10.49 -10.18
CA GLN A 290 7.78 -11.21 -11.33
C GLN A 290 7.81 -10.28 -12.54
N GLU A 291 8.92 -10.29 -13.28
CA GLU A 291 9.03 -9.65 -14.59
C GLU A 291 8.40 -10.52 -15.67
N VAL A 292 7.61 -9.90 -16.54
CA VAL A 292 6.91 -10.54 -17.65
C VAL A 292 6.83 -9.58 -18.85
N VAL A 293 6.65 -10.14 -20.05
CA VAL A 293 6.16 -9.38 -21.20
C VAL A 293 4.71 -9.77 -21.46
N ALA A 294 3.82 -8.79 -21.41
CA ALA A 294 2.39 -8.94 -21.68
C ALA A 294 2.00 -7.95 -22.77
N ASP A 295 1.30 -8.41 -23.81
CA ASP A 295 0.82 -7.56 -24.91
C ASP A 295 1.92 -6.70 -25.58
N GLY A 296 3.15 -7.22 -25.61
CA GLY A 296 4.32 -6.53 -26.17
C GLY A 296 4.98 -5.50 -25.24
N GLU A 297 4.49 -5.34 -24.01
CA GLU A 297 5.05 -4.43 -23.01
C GLU A 297 5.79 -5.20 -21.91
N GLU A 298 6.96 -4.69 -21.52
CA GLU A 298 7.67 -5.14 -20.32
C GLU A 298 6.96 -4.62 -19.06
N GLN A 299 6.57 -5.54 -18.19
CA GLN A 299 5.78 -5.26 -17.00
C GLN A 299 6.30 -6.02 -15.78
N ILE A 300 6.11 -5.42 -14.61
CA ILE A 300 6.27 -6.11 -13.32
C ILE A 300 4.88 -6.43 -12.80
N VAL A 301 4.60 -7.71 -12.57
CA VAL A 301 3.31 -8.17 -12.05
C VAL A 301 3.40 -8.59 -10.59
N ASN A 302 2.34 -8.30 -9.85
CA ASN A 302 2.13 -8.72 -8.48
C ASN A 302 1.32 -10.03 -8.45
N LEU A 303 1.94 -11.07 -7.91
CA LEU A 303 1.41 -12.43 -7.85
C LEU A 303 0.63 -12.71 -6.56
N VAL A 304 0.74 -11.84 -5.55
CA VAL A 304 -0.05 -11.92 -4.31
C VAL A 304 -1.40 -11.23 -4.48
N ASN A 305 -1.46 -10.15 -5.25
CA ASN A 305 -2.67 -9.35 -5.45
C ASN A 305 -3.31 -9.59 -6.82
N ASN A 306 -4.64 -9.60 -6.85
CA ASN A 306 -5.40 -9.64 -8.10
C ASN A 306 -5.49 -8.24 -8.71
N ASP A 307 -5.61 -8.15 -10.02
CA ASP A 307 -5.82 -6.88 -10.72
C ASP A 307 -7.14 -6.21 -10.28
N SER A 308 -8.18 -6.98 -9.99
CA SER A 308 -9.40 -6.48 -9.32
C SER A 308 -10.06 -7.59 -8.50
N MET A 309 -11.07 -7.25 -7.70
CA MET A 309 -11.85 -8.26 -6.96
C MET A 309 -12.65 -9.23 -7.84
N PHE A 310 -12.86 -8.90 -9.12
CA PHE A 310 -13.67 -9.72 -10.04
C PHE A 310 -12.83 -10.58 -10.99
N ASN A 311 -11.51 -10.44 -10.96
CA ASN A 311 -10.63 -11.28 -11.77
C ASN A 311 -9.52 -11.89 -10.90
N SER A 312 -8.94 -13.00 -11.38
CA SER A 312 -7.79 -13.66 -10.75
C SER A 312 -6.47 -13.35 -11.46
N LYS A 313 -6.45 -12.34 -12.35
CA LYS A 313 -5.23 -11.91 -13.06
C LYS A 313 -4.25 -11.31 -12.02
N PRO A 314 -2.94 -11.57 -12.14
CA PRO A 314 -1.94 -10.79 -11.40
C PRO A 314 -2.12 -9.29 -11.63
N ALA A 315 -2.04 -8.49 -10.57
CA ALA A 315 -2.10 -7.03 -10.71
C ALA A 315 -0.82 -6.52 -11.40
N VAL A 316 -0.92 -5.49 -12.23
CA VAL A 316 0.25 -4.86 -12.86
C VAL A 316 0.82 -3.82 -11.91
N ALA A 317 2.02 -4.05 -11.38
CA ALA A 317 2.71 -3.15 -10.44
C ALA A 317 3.45 -2.04 -11.19
N TYR A 318 4.02 -2.35 -12.35
CA TYR A 318 4.75 -1.39 -13.15
C TYR A 318 4.70 -1.74 -14.64
N VAL A 319 4.69 -0.73 -15.50
CA VAL A 319 4.77 -0.87 -16.97
C VAL A 319 5.94 -0.01 -17.43
N MET A 320 6.96 -0.64 -18.02
CA MET A 320 8.21 0.04 -18.37
C MET A 320 8.01 1.12 -19.45
N SER A 321 7.15 0.85 -20.44
CA SER A 321 6.81 1.78 -21.52
C SER A 321 5.96 2.97 -21.04
N ASN A 322 5.18 2.81 -19.95
CA ASN A 322 4.31 3.84 -19.42
C ASN A 322 4.29 3.85 -17.88
N PRO A 323 5.34 4.41 -17.24
CA PRO A 323 5.48 4.48 -15.78
C PRO A 323 4.31 5.17 -15.07
N SER A 324 3.60 6.05 -15.78
CA SER A 324 2.50 6.84 -15.22
C SER A 324 1.17 6.08 -15.14
N LYS A 325 0.99 4.97 -15.89
CA LYS A 325 -0.28 4.25 -16.04
C LYS A 325 -0.84 3.79 -14.69
N VAL A 326 -0.02 3.12 -13.88
CA VAL A 326 -0.43 2.62 -12.55
C VAL A 326 -0.76 3.76 -11.60
N ARG A 327 0.06 4.83 -11.58
CA ARG A 327 -0.18 6.03 -10.76
C ARG A 327 -1.52 6.69 -11.13
N ARG A 328 -1.77 6.89 -12.43
CA ARG A 328 -2.98 7.50 -12.97
C ARG A 328 -4.22 6.69 -12.57
N LYS A 329 -4.19 5.36 -12.78
CA LYS A 329 -5.27 4.43 -12.37
C LYS A 329 -5.59 4.56 -10.88
N ARG A 330 -4.57 4.55 -10.02
CA ARG A 330 -4.77 4.68 -8.56
C ARG A 330 -5.37 6.01 -8.15
N MET A 331 -4.89 7.10 -8.75
CA MET A 331 -5.39 8.44 -8.44
C MET A 331 -6.88 8.57 -8.84
N ILE A 332 -7.26 8.08 -10.02
CA ILE A 332 -8.66 8.06 -10.46
C ILE A 332 -9.52 7.23 -9.51
N LEU A 333 -9.09 6.02 -9.14
CA LEU A 333 -9.84 5.17 -8.22
C LEU A 333 -9.94 5.77 -6.80
N GLN A 334 -8.91 6.48 -6.36
CA GLN A 334 -8.94 7.24 -5.11
C GLN A 334 -10.01 8.33 -5.17
N LEU A 335 -9.96 9.19 -6.19
CA LEU A 335 -10.91 10.29 -6.36
C LEU A 335 -12.35 9.78 -6.57
N ALA A 336 -12.54 8.73 -7.34
CA ALA A 336 -13.84 8.10 -7.52
C ALA A 336 -14.39 7.55 -6.19
N GLY A 337 -13.54 7.12 -5.27
CA GLY A 337 -13.93 6.79 -3.89
C GLY A 337 -14.57 7.97 -3.14
N LEU A 338 -14.06 9.19 -3.34
CA LEU A 338 -14.71 10.41 -2.86
C LEU A 338 -16.00 10.69 -3.65
N GLY A 339 -15.95 10.54 -4.98
CA GLY A 339 -17.06 10.76 -5.90
C GLY A 339 -18.31 9.92 -5.59
N VAL A 340 -18.13 8.66 -5.21
CA VAL A 340 -19.24 7.75 -4.83
C VAL A 340 -20.11 8.33 -3.72
N SER A 341 -19.51 9.08 -2.78
CA SER A 341 -20.28 9.68 -1.68
C SER A 341 -21.34 10.68 -2.17
N PHE A 342 -21.14 11.25 -3.36
CA PHE A 342 -22.03 12.22 -4.02
C PHE A 342 -23.10 11.61 -4.91
N LEU A 343 -22.99 10.31 -5.24
CA LEU A 343 -23.97 9.65 -6.09
C LEU A 343 -25.32 9.46 -5.35
N PRO A 344 -26.46 9.71 -6.01
CA PRO A 344 -27.79 9.49 -5.45
C PRO A 344 -28.20 8.01 -5.56
N ILE A 345 -27.32 7.10 -5.13
CA ILE A 345 -27.53 5.65 -5.19
C ILE A 345 -27.61 5.07 -3.77
N PRO A 346 -28.30 3.92 -3.57
CA PRO A 346 -28.35 3.25 -2.27
C PRO A 346 -26.97 2.91 -1.70
N ASP A 347 -26.85 2.96 -0.36
CA ASP A 347 -25.57 2.73 0.33
C ASP A 347 -24.94 1.36 0.05
N PHE A 348 -25.75 0.33 -0.24
CA PHE A 348 -25.20 -0.99 -0.62
C PHE A 348 -24.46 -0.94 -1.96
N ILE A 349 -24.93 -0.14 -2.92
CA ILE A 349 -24.26 0.06 -4.22
C ILE A 349 -23.00 0.91 -4.03
N LYS A 350 -23.06 1.95 -3.18
CA LYS A 350 -21.87 2.71 -2.79
C LYS A 350 -20.81 1.80 -2.17
N GLY A 351 -21.22 0.85 -1.34
CA GLY A 351 -20.35 -0.18 -0.77
C GLY A 351 -19.69 -1.07 -1.83
N LEU A 352 -20.46 -1.55 -2.81
CA LEU A 352 -19.93 -2.36 -3.93
C LEU A 352 -18.93 -1.59 -4.78
N ALA A 353 -19.27 -0.37 -5.21
CA ALA A 353 -18.38 0.49 -5.98
C ALA A 353 -17.11 0.84 -5.19
N SER A 354 -17.24 1.18 -3.91
CA SER A 354 -16.11 1.40 -3.00
C SER A 354 -15.20 0.19 -2.92
N ASN A 355 -15.75 -1.02 -2.73
CA ASN A 355 -14.96 -2.24 -2.63
C ASN A 355 -14.24 -2.56 -3.95
N TYR A 356 -14.93 -2.36 -5.08
CA TYR A 356 -14.32 -2.51 -6.40
C TYR A 356 -13.13 -1.58 -6.59
N MET A 357 -13.29 -0.28 -6.33
CA MET A 357 -12.20 0.69 -6.49
C MET A 357 -11.00 0.36 -5.62
N LYS A 358 -11.24 -0.01 -4.35
CA LYS A 358 -10.18 -0.41 -3.41
C LYS A 358 -9.44 -1.67 -3.85
N SER A 359 -10.15 -2.61 -4.47
CA SER A 359 -9.61 -3.91 -4.84
C SER A 359 -8.45 -3.86 -5.83
N PHE A 360 -8.38 -2.82 -6.66
CA PHE A 360 -7.30 -2.69 -7.66
C PHE A 360 -5.94 -2.42 -7.05
N TYR A 361 -5.88 -1.68 -5.94
CA TYR A 361 -4.62 -1.02 -5.60
C TYR A 361 -4.31 -0.91 -4.10
N GLU A 362 -5.28 -1.01 -3.18
CA GLU A 362 -4.97 -0.83 -1.75
C GLU A 362 -3.95 -1.87 -1.26
N ASN A 363 -4.23 -3.15 -1.49
CA ASN A 363 -3.31 -4.22 -1.07
C ASN A 363 -2.04 -4.29 -1.93
N GLN A 364 -2.13 -3.89 -3.20
CA GLN A 364 -0.99 -3.86 -4.12
C GLN A 364 0.04 -2.81 -3.70
N LYS A 365 -0.40 -1.59 -3.34
CA LYS A 365 0.48 -0.55 -2.82
C LYS A 365 1.27 -1.02 -1.62
N ILE A 366 0.64 -1.78 -0.72
CA ILE A 366 1.28 -2.29 0.49
C ILE A 366 2.40 -3.27 0.14
N THR A 367 2.12 -4.23 -0.75
CA THR A 367 3.10 -5.25 -1.14
C THR A 367 4.25 -4.66 -1.96
N GLU A 368 4.04 -3.55 -2.68
CA GLU A 368 5.08 -2.81 -3.40
C GLU A 368 6.21 -2.28 -2.52
N GLY A 369 6.07 -2.29 -1.19
CA GLY A 369 7.23 -2.12 -0.31
C GLY A 369 8.33 -3.14 -0.60
N ALA A 370 7.99 -4.39 -0.90
CA ALA A 370 8.98 -5.41 -1.28
C ALA A 370 9.66 -5.07 -2.61
N LEU A 371 8.92 -4.49 -3.57
CA LEU A 371 9.46 -4.07 -4.86
C LEU A 371 10.37 -2.82 -4.71
N PHE A 372 9.99 -1.89 -3.84
CA PHE A 372 10.84 -0.74 -3.54
C PHE A 372 12.15 -1.17 -2.89
N ALA A 373 12.10 -2.09 -1.91
CA ALA A 373 13.31 -2.62 -1.26
C ALA A 373 14.24 -3.30 -2.26
N HIS A 374 13.71 -4.00 -3.27
CA HIS A 374 14.52 -4.55 -4.35
C HIS A 374 15.31 -3.48 -5.10
N PHE A 375 14.64 -2.43 -5.59
CA PHE A 375 15.33 -1.33 -6.28
C PHE A 375 16.20 -0.47 -5.36
N GLU A 376 15.98 -0.54 -4.05
CA GLU A 376 16.87 0.03 -3.05
C GLU A 376 18.20 -0.74 -2.98
N VAL A 377 18.13 -2.07 -2.86
CA VAL A 377 19.31 -2.95 -2.87
C VAL A 377 20.09 -2.83 -4.17
N GLU A 378 19.39 -2.74 -5.31
CA GLU A 378 20.01 -2.55 -6.63
C GLU A 378 20.55 -1.13 -6.86
N SER A 379 20.35 -0.20 -5.92
CA SER A 379 20.69 1.22 -6.10
C SER A 379 20.03 1.87 -7.32
N ASN A 380 18.88 1.34 -7.76
CA ASN A 380 18.10 1.87 -8.88
C ASN A 380 17.24 3.05 -8.42
N ARG A 381 17.86 4.22 -8.34
CA ARG A 381 17.24 5.44 -7.82
C ARG A 381 16.04 5.90 -8.64
N GLU A 382 16.06 5.70 -9.95
CA GLU A 382 14.98 6.07 -10.87
C GLU A 382 13.71 5.28 -10.54
N MET A 383 13.82 3.96 -10.44
CA MET A 383 12.69 3.10 -10.08
C MET A 383 12.15 3.39 -8.68
N GLN A 384 13.02 3.71 -7.72
CA GLN A 384 12.58 4.17 -6.40
C GLN A 384 11.76 5.48 -6.47
N LEU A 385 12.14 6.43 -7.33
CA LEU A 385 11.37 7.67 -7.51
C LEU A 385 10.00 7.39 -8.13
N GLU A 386 9.93 6.53 -9.13
CA GLU A 386 8.66 6.17 -9.78
C GLU A 386 7.72 5.43 -8.82
N LEU A 387 8.22 4.44 -8.07
CA LEU A 387 7.43 3.75 -7.06
C LEU A 387 6.97 4.69 -5.94
N LYS A 388 7.81 5.64 -5.50
CA LYS A 388 7.39 6.65 -4.52
C LYS A 388 6.24 7.52 -5.06
N LYS A 389 6.27 7.91 -6.33
CA LYS A 389 5.16 8.66 -6.97
C LYS A 389 3.89 7.79 -7.07
N GLN A 390 4.03 6.50 -7.36
CA GLN A 390 2.92 5.53 -7.46
C GLN A 390 2.33 5.12 -6.10
N TYR A 391 3.09 5.25 -5.02
CA TYR A 391 2.65 4.88 -3.67
C TYR A 391 1.51 5.76 -3.15
N LEU A 392 1.48 7.04 -3.58
CA LEU A 392 0.42 8.01 -3.25
C LEU A 392 0.13 8.18 -1.74
N ASN A 393 1.09 7.86 -0.88
CA ASN A 393 1.01 8.09 0.56
C ASN A 393 1.92 9.25 0.97
N PRO A 394 1.38 10.45 1.24
CA PRO A 394 2.17 11.64 1.50
C PRO A 394 2.73 11.67 2.94
N PHE A 395 2.36 10.71 3.79
CA PHE A 395 2.88 10.59 5.14
C PHE A 395 4.24 9.89 5.19
N ASP A 396 4.70 9.30 4.08
CA ASP A 396 5.98 8.61 4.02
C ASP A 396 7.08 9.43 3.32
N ARG A 397 7.56 10.45 4.02
CA ARG A 397 8.51 11.42 3.47
C ARG A 397 9.91 10.84 3.31
N THR A 398 10.31 9.96 4.22
CA THR A 398 11.65 9.36 4.36
C THR A 398 11.80 8.07 3.56
N LEU A 399 10.90 7.79 2.62
CA LEU A 399 10.92 6.51 1.90
C LEU A 399 12.22 6.28 1.13
N ILE A 400 12.88 7.33 0.64
CA ILE A 400 14.21 7.19 0.03
C ILE A 400 15.24 7.65 1.05
N LEU A 401 16.22 6.79 1.31
CA LEU A 401 17.39 7.11 2.10
C LEU A 401 18.22 8.20 1.38
N GLU A 402 18.65 9.21 2.12
CA GLU A 402 19.58 10.24 1.63
C GLU A 402 21.03 9.76 1.60
#